data_AF-A0A958A0D8-F1
#
_entry.id   AF-A0A958A0D8-F1
#
_cell.length_a   1.000
_cell.length_b   1.000
_cell.length_c   1.000
_cell.angle_alpha   90.00
_cell.angle_beta   90.00
_cell.angle_gamma   90.00
#
_symmetry.space_group_name_H-M   'P 1'
#
loop_
_entity.id
_entity.type
_entity.pdbx_description
1 polymer ?
#
loop_
_entity_poly.entity_id
_entity_poly.type
_entity_poly.pdbx_seq_one_letter_code
_entity_poly.pdbx_strand_id
1 'polypeptide(L)'
;MNAPQNYSIFNESRLDRFLRLLIGLVLFQIGFFWLGGLWQGLAYVLSGIMLLTAFTGICPLYFVAGLSSARSESRPLSKVWFGVGLLLLAVVLIGGSYASSFFSRKLFLEDFNQMNNFYKQALFQTGQGHREEAIQNYEQLRVEYAAFQQKYSAYQPYAVRGDDHFEADLEQVAQTIAGVNEEVHDGDLQQAHVSLEAVRPVFQDIFKR
;
A
#
# COMPACT_ATOMS: atom_id res chain seq x y z
N MET A 1 -13.12 53.87 23.71
CA MET A 1 -11.89 53.14 24.09
C MET A 1 -12.00 51.74 23.50
N ASN A 2 -11.29 51.48 22.40
CA ASN A 2 -11.30 50.16 21.77
C ASN A 2 -10.44 49.22 22.62
N ALA A 3 -11.02 48.11 23.06
CA ALA A 3 -10.30 47.07 23.78
C ALA A 3 -9.09 46.61 22.94
N PRO A 4 -7.93 46.33 23.56
CA PRO A 4 -6.77 45.82 22.84
C PRO A 4 -7.16 44.51 22.14
N GLN A 5 -7.06 44.49 20.80
CA GLN A 5 -7.16 43.25 20.06
C GLN A 5 -5.97 42.38 20.48
N ASN A 6 -6.23 41.37 21.31
CA ASN A 6 -5.30 40.29 21.58
C ASN A 6 -4.99 39.60 20.25
N TYR A 7 -3.86 39.94 19.63
CA TYR A 7 -3.31 39.15 18.55
C TYR A 7 -2.90 37.80 19.13
N SER A 8 -3.80 36.81 19.01
CA SER A 8 -3.43 35.41 19.18
C SER A 8 -2.29 35.11 18.22
N ILE A 9 -1.15 34.65 18.75
CA ILE A 9 0.01 34.22 17.96
C ILE A 9 -0.38 33.04 17.03
N PHE A 10 -1.47 32.33 17.34
CA PHE A 10 -2.01 31.21 16.57
C PHE A 10 -3.20 31.62 15.72
N ASN A 11 -3.25 31.14 14.47
CA ASN A 11 -4.36 31.39 13.53
C ASN A 11 -5.36 30.23 13.40
N GLU A 12 -5.06 29.08 14.03
CA GLU A 12 -5.87 27.86 14.01
C GLU A 12 -6.62 27.62 15.33
N SER A 13 -7.88 27.16 15.23
CA SER A 13 -8.66 26.65 16.37
C SER A 13 -8.17 25.26 16.82
N ARG A 14 -8.52 24.84 18.04
CA ARG A 14 -8.20 23.49 18.55
C ARG A 14 -8.86 22.41 17.70
N LEU A 15 -10.07 22.66 17.22
CA LEU A 15 -10.77 21.74 16.32
C LEU A 15 -10.04 21.59 14.96
N ASP A 16 -9.60 22.70 14.36
CA ASP A 16 -8.84 22.68 13.09
C ASP A 16 -7.54 21.87 13.25
N ARG A 17 -6.80 22.13 14.34
CA ARG A 17 -5.58 21.38 14.69
C ARG A 17 -5.85 19.89 14.88
N PHE A 18 -6.93 19.53 15.58
CA PHE A 18 -7.31 18.13 15.77
C PHE A 18 -7.64 17.43 14.45
N LEU A 19 -8.42 18.08 13.58
CA LEU A 19 -8.76 17.54 12.26
C LEU A 19 -7.50 17.35 11.40
N ARG A 20 -6.56 18.29 11.43
CA ARG A 20 -5.27 18.16 10.74
C ARG A 20 -4.42 17.02 11.28
N LEU A 21 -4.37 16.84 12.61
CA LEU A 21 -3.72 15.66 13.21
C LEU A 21 -4.34 14.36 12.70
N LEU A 22 -5.67 14.29 12.71
CA LEU A 22 -6.41 13.11 12.28
C LEU A 22 -6.18 12.80 10.79
N ILE A 23 -6.35 13.80 9.92
CA ILE A 23 -6.14 13.67 8.46
C ILE A 23 -4.68 13.34 8.16
N GLY A 24 -3.73 14.03 8.79
CA GLY A 24 -2.31 13.76 8.61
C GLY A 24 -1.94 12.33 8.99
N LEU A 25 -2.50 11.82 10.09
CA LEU A 25 -2.28 10.44 10.56
C LEU A 25 -2.95 9.41 9.65
N VAL A 26 -4.13 9.69 9.10
CA VAL A 26 -4.78 8.82 8.10
C VAL A 26 -3.96 8.79 6.80
N LEU A 27 -3.53 9.94 6.29
CA LEU A 27 -2.68 10.03 5.09
C LEU A 27 -1.35 9.32 5.27
N PHE A 28 -0.75 9.42 6.47
CA PHE A 28 0.46 8.68 6.81
C PHE A 28 0.23 7.17 6.70
N GLN A 29 -0.86 6.66 7.29
CA GLN A 29 -1.18 5.24 7.22
C GLN A 29 -1.54 4.76 5.82
N ILE A 30 -2.22 5.57 5.01
CA ILE A 30 -2.49 5.26 3.60
C ILE A 30 -1.16 5.18 2.82
N GLY A 31 -0.32 6.20 2.95
CA GLY A 31 1.01 6.23 2.35
C GLY A 31 1.86 5.04 2.79
N PHE A 32 1.81 4.70 4.07
CA PHE A 32 2.55 3.57 4.61
C PHE A 32 1.98 2.24 4.16
N PHE A 33 0.70 1.93 4.31
CA PHE A 33 0.23 0.56 4.10
C PHE A 33 -0.27 0.26 2.70
N TRP A 34 -0.60 1.26 1.87
CA TRP A 34 -1.42 1.05 0.67
C TRP A 34 -0.83 1.64 -0.61
N LEU A 35 0.15 2.53 -0.50
CA LEU A 35 0.74 3.21 -1.63
C LEU A 35 2.21 2.83 -1.79
N GLY A 36 2.70 2.95 -3.01
CA GLY A 36 4.11 2.84 -3.37
C GLY A 36 4.52 3.90 -4.38
N GLY A 37 5.82 4.02 -4.64
CA GLY A 37 6.40 4.95 -5.60
C GLY A 37 6.03 6.42 -5.34
N LEU A 38 5.70 7.16 -6.41
CA LEU A 38 5.41 8.60 -6.36
C LEU A 38 4.23 8.94 -5.43
N TRP A 39 3.17 8.13 -5.46
CA TRP A 39 1.95 8.38 -4.68
C TRP A 39 2.19 8.26 -3.18
N GLN A 40 3.07 7.35 -2.76
CA GLN A 40 3.52 7.24 -1.37
C GLN A 40 4.25 8.52 -0.93
N GLY A 41 5.18 9.02 -1.77
CA GLY A 41 5.90 10.27 -1.51
C GLY A 41 4.95 11.46 -1.34
N LEU A 42 3.98 11.62 -2.25
CA LEU A 42 2.98 12.69 -2.15
C LEU A 42 2.14 12.57 -0.87
N ALA A 43 1.70 11.36 -0.50
CA ALA A 43 0.94 11.13 0.72
C ALA A 43 1.75 11.51 1.98
N TYR A 44 3.05 11.20 2.01
CA TYR A 44 3.93 11.58 3.12
C TYR A 44 4.19 13.08 3.19
N VAL A 45 4.39 13.76 2.05
CA VAL A 45 4.54 15.23 2.03
C VAL A 45 3.28 15.90 2.58
N LEU A 46 2.09 15.50 2.09
CA LEU A 46 0.83 16.05 2.57
C LEU A 46 0.59 15.74 4.05
N SER A 47 0.88 14.51 4.48
CA SER A 47 0.82 14.11 5.89
C SER A 47 1.74 14.98 6.75
N GLY A 48 3.00 15.18 6.35
CA GLY A 48 3.97 16.00 7.05
C GLY A 48 3.50 17.45 7.21
N ILE A 49 2.97 18.07 6.14
CA ILE A 49 2.42 19.44 6.20
C ILE A 49 1.25 19.52 7.18
N MET A 50 0.32 18.56 7.14
CA MET A 50 -0.83 18.52 8.05
C MET A 50 -0.41 18.36 9.50
N LEU A 51 0.52 17.46 9.78
CA LEU A 51 1.03 17.22 11.14
C LEU A 51 1.80 18.45 11.65
N LEU A 52 2.72 19.01 10.86
CA LEU A 52 3.51 20.19 11.25
C LEU A 52 2.64 21.41 11.53
N THR A 53 1.64 21.67 10.68
CA THR A 53 0.72 22.80 10.90
C THR A 53 -0.15 22.58 12.13
N ALA A 54 -0.60 21.36 12.39
CA ALA A 54 -1.34 21.04 13.61
C ALA A 54 -0.52 21.20 14.90
N PHE A 55 0.79 20.90 14.87
CA PHE A 55 1.67 21.11 16.02
C PHE A 55 2.00 22.58 16.26
N THR A 56 2.31 23.33 15.20
CA THR A 56 2.67 24.75 15.30
C THR A 56 1.46 25.65 15.56
N GLY A 57 0.26 25.23 15.15
CA GLY A 57 -0.96 26.05 15.22
C GLY A 57 -0.93 27.28 14.31
N ILE A 58 -0.02 27.27 13.33
CA ILE A 58 0.19 28.33 12.35
C ILE A 58 0.08 27.70 10.95
N CYS A 59 -1.00 28.00 10.24
CA CYS A 59 -1.10 27.70 8.82
C CYS A 59 -0.51 28.87 8.01
N PRO A 60 0.57 28.68 7.24
CA PRO A 60 1.11 29.73 6.36
C PRO A 60 0.08 30.22 5.34
N LEU A 61 -0.80 29.34 4.85
CA LEU A 61 -1.86 29.69 3.91
C LEU A 61 -2.89 30.64 4.54
N TYR A 62 -3.30 30.39 5.79
CA TYR A 62 -4.20 31.30 6.51
C TYR A 62 -3.53 32.65 6.78
N PHE A 63 -2.23 32.65 7.03
CA PHE A 63 -1.45 33.87 7.21
C PHE A 63 -1.43 34.73 5.93
N VAL A 64 -1.14 34.13 4.77
CA VAL A 64 -1.15 34.83 3.47
C VAL A 64 -2.55 35.30 3.08
N ALA A 65 -3.58 34.50 3.38
CA ALA A 65 -4.98 34.83 3.08
C ALA A 65 -5.62 35.81 4.09
N GLY A 66 -4.94 36.17 5.18
CA GLY A 66 -5.50 37.00 6.25
C GLY A 66 -6.68 36.35 6.99
N LEU A 67 -6.82 35.03 6.89
CA LEU A 67 -7.90 34.25 7.51
C LEU A 67 -7.46 33.73 8.88
N SER A 68 -8.40 33.55 9.79
CA SER A 68 -8.13 32.87 11.06
C SER A 68 -9.34 32.04 11.47
N SER A 69 -9.17 30.74 11.69
CA SER A 69 -10.22 29.89 12.27
C SER A 69 -10.28 30.04 13.80
N ALA A 70 -9.24 30.58 14.42
CA ALA A 70 -9.19 30.91 15.85
C ALA A 70 -10.29 31.90 16.29
N ARG A 71 -10.78 32.76 15.38
CA ARG A 71 -11.84 33.75 15.69
C ARG A 71 -13.21 33.10 15.97
N SER A 72 -13.37 31.82 15.65
CA SER A 72 -14.62 31.05 15.85
C SER A 72 -14.70 30.30 17.19
N GLU A 73 -13.63 30.24 17.98
CA GLU A 73 -13.65 29.57 19.29
C GLU A 73 -14.12 30.50 20.41
N SER A 74 -15.36 30.34 20.85
CA SER A 74 -15.92 31.06 22.01
C SER A 74 -15.97 30.21 23.29
N ARG A 75 -15.60 28.92 23.26
CA ARG A 75 -15.67 28.03 24.43
C ARG A 75 -14.45 27.12 24.56
N PRO A 76 -13.86 26.98 25.76
CA PRO A 76 -12.77 26.03 25.99
C PRO A 76 -13.29 24.59 25.81
N LEU A 77 -12.56 23.79 25.04
CA LEU A 77 -12.83 22.36 24.87
C LEU A 77 -12.84 21.67 26.24
N SER A 78 -13.91 20.92 26.57
CA SER A 78 -13.99 20.23 27.85
C SER A 78 -12.93 19.13 27.96
N LYS A 79 -12.45 18.84 29.17
CA LYS A 79 -11.47 17.76 29.42
C LYS A 79 -11.95 16.40 28.89
N VAL A 80 -13.27 16.17 28.91
CA VAL A 80 -13.92 14.96 28.38
C VAL A 80 -13.71 14.87 26.87
N TRP A 81 -14.03 15.93 26.11
CA TRP A 81 -13.86 15.95 24.65
C TRP A 81 -12.40 15.83 24.22
N PHE A 82 -11.48 16.39 25.01
CA PHE A 82 -10.04 16.18 24.79
C PHE A 82 -9.65 14.70 24.96
N GLY A 83 -10.13 14.06 26.03
CA GLY A 83 -9.90 12.62 26.25
C GLY A 83 -10.49 11.74 25.14
N VAL A 84 -11.70 12.05 24.67
CA VAL A 84 -12.34 11.37 23.53
C VAL A 84 -11.53 11.57 22.24
N GLY A 85 -11.03 12.77 21.98
CA GLY A 85 -10.17 13.04 20.82
C GLY A 85 -8.86 12.23 20.86
N LEU A 86 -8.21 12.15 22.02
CA LEU A 86 -7.02 11.32 22.19
C LEU A 86 -7.31 9.84 21.99
N LEU A 87 -8.43 9.35 22.54
CA LEU A 87 -8.86 7.97 22.32
C LEU A 87 -9.09 7.69 20.83
N LEU A 88 -9.75 8.61 20.11
CA LEU A 88 -9.98 8.47 18.67
C LEU A 88 -8.65 8.40 17.90
N LEU A 89 -7.69 9.28 18.20
CA LEU A 89 -6.37 9.24 17.57
C LEU A 89 -5.64 7.91 17.85
N ALA A 90 -5.71 7.40 19.08
CA ALA A 90 -5.12 6.11 19.44
C ALA A 90 -5.79 4.94 18.69
N VAL A 91 -7.12 4.94 18.59
CA VAL A 91 -7.88 3.94 17.84
C VAL A 91 -7.51 3.99 16.35
N VAL A 92 -7.43 5.18 15.76
CA VAL A 92 -7.06 5.31 14.35
C VAL A 92 -5.62 4.89 14.13
N LEU A 93 -4.67 5.26 15.00
CA LEU A 93 -3.28 4.86 14.88
C LEU A 93 -3.11 3.34 15.01
N ILE A 94 -3.57 2.76 16.11
CA ILE A 94 -3.34 1.34 16.45
C ILE A 94 -4.26 0.45 15.63
N GLY A 95 -5.56 0.74 15.68
CA GLY A 95 -6.58 -0.03 14.96
C GLY A 95 -6.43 0.10 13.45
N GLY A 96 -6.15 1.30 12.96
CA GLY A 96 -5.89 1.52 11.53
C GLY A 96 -4.64 0.79 11.04
N SER A 97 -3.55 0.78 11.82
CA SER A 97 -2.33 0.06 11.44
C SER A 97 -2.55 -1.45 11.42
N TYR A 98 -3.21 -1.99 12.44
CA TYR A 98 -3.54 -3.42 12.51
C TYR A 98 -4.44 -3.84 11.34
N ALA A 99 -5.53 -3.10 11.12
CA ALA A 99 -6.45 -3.36 10.02
C ALA A 99 -5.74 -3.28 8.67
N SER A 100 -4.95 -2.24 8.44
CA SER A 100 -4.23 -2.04 7.18
C SER A 100 -3.21 -3.15 6.90
N SER A 101 -2.45 -3.58 7.93
CA SER A 101 -1.52 -4.71 7.82
C SER A 101 -2.25 -6.01 7.46
N PHE A 102 -3.41 -6.26 8.07
CA PHE A 102 -4.22 -7.44 7.80
C PHE A 102 -4.79 -7.42 6.37
N PHE A 103 -5.43 -6.32 5.96
CA PHE A 103 -6.08 -6.24 4.66
C PHE A 103 -5.08 -6.19 3.49
N SER A 104 -3.96 -5.48 3.63
CA SER A 104 -2.91 -5.47 2.60
C SER A 104 -2.34 -6.86 2.35
N ARG A 105 -2.10 -7.64 3.42
CA ARG A 105 -1.69 -9.05 3.30
C ARG A 105 -2.78 -9.90 2.65
N LYS A 106 -4.04 -9.72 3.04
CA LYS A 106 -5.17 -10.47 2.46
C LYS A 106 -5.26 -10.25 0.95
N LEU A 107 -5.22 -8.99 0.51
CA LEU A 107 -5.28 -8.64 -0.93
C LEU A 107 -4.10 -9.22 -1.71
N PHE A 108 -2.89 -9.19 -1.13
CA PHE A 108 -1.72 -9.83 -1.74
C PHE A 108 -1.92 -11.33 -1.95
N LEU A 109 -2.46 -12.03 -0.95
CA LEU A 109 -2.75 -13.46 -1.07
C LEU A 109 -3.86 -13.74 -2.08
N GLU A 110 -4.88 -12.90 -2.16
CA GLU A 110 -5.96 -13.03 -3.15
C GLU A 110 -5.42 -12.87 -4.57
N ASP A 111 -4.66 -11.81 -4.84
CA ASP A 111 -4.03 -11.56 -6.14
C ASP A 111 -3.04 -12.67 -6.50
N PHE A 112 -2.23 -13.11 -5.53
CA PHE A 112 -1.31 -14.23 -5.74
C PHE A 112 -2.08 -15.49 -6.12
N ASN A 113 -3.15 -15.83 -5.39
CA ASN A 113 -3.93 -17.02 -5.67
C ASN A 113 -4.63 -16.96 -7.04
N GLN A 114 -5.13 -15.79 -7.44
CA GLN A 114 -5.72 -15.58 -8.75
C GLN A 114 -4.72 -15.91 -9.87
N MET A 115 -3.53 -15.28 -9.85
CA MET A 115 -2.48 -15.54 -10.82
C MET A 115 -1.98 -17.00 -10.74
N ASN A 116 -1.75 -17.50 -9.53
CA ASN A 116 -1.20 -18.83 -9.26
C ASN A 116 -2.13 -19.96 -9.72
N ASN A 117 -3.43 -19.69 -9.93
CA ASN A 117 -4.32 -20.65 -10.56
C ASN A 117 -3.88 -20.97 -11.99
N PHE A 118 -3.54 -19.96 -12.79
CA PHE A 118 -3.04 -20.17 -14.16
C PHE A 118 -1.69 -20.87 -14.17
N TYR A 119 -0.80 -20.55 -13.21
CA TYR A 119 0.45 -21.29 -13.03
C TYR A 119 0.21 -22.78 -12.79
N LYS A 120 -0.66 -23.13 -11.84
CA LYS A 120 -1.00 -24.52 -11.52
C LYS A 120 -1.62 -25.25 -12.72
N GLN A 121 -2.49 -24.58 -13.47
CA GLN A 121 -3.12 -25.16 -14.65
C GLN A 121 -2.11 -25.36 -15.79
N ALA A 122 -1.27 -24.37 -16.09
CA ALA A 122 -0.20 -24.51 -17.09
C ALA A 122 0.75 -25.65 -16.72
N LEU A 123 1.14 -25.75 -15.45
CA LEU A 123 1.98 -26.84 -14.95
C LEU A 123 1.30 -28.20 -15.06
N PHE A 124 0.01 -28.30 -14.74
CA PHE A 124 -0.74 -29.55 -14.86
C PHE A 124 -0.87 -30.01 -16.32
N GLN A 125 -1.29 -29.11 -17.22
CA GLN A 125 -1.54 -29.46 -18.63
C GLN A 125 -0.26 -29.79 -19.39
N THR A 126 0.85 -29.09 -19.12
CA THR A 126 2.18 -29.46 -19.66
C THR A 126 2.58 -30.87 -19.22
N GLY A 127 2.35 -31.23 -17.96
CA GLY A 127 2.62 -32.59 -17.45
C GLY A 127 1.71 -33.67 -18.06
N GLN A 128 0.49 -33.32 -18.47
CA GLN A 128 -0.43 -34.23 -19.19
C GLN A 128 -0.16 -34.32 -20.69
N GLY A 129 0.67 -33.44 -21.26
CA GLY A 129 0.90 -33.37 -22.70
C GLY A 129 -0.24 -32.70 -23.49
N HIS A 130 -1.16 -32.01 -22.81
CA HIS A 130 -2.29 -31.33 -23.44
C HIS A 130 -1.88 -29.94 -23.95
N ARG A 131 -1.39 -29.87 -25.20
CA ARG A 131 -0.76 -28.66 -25.74
C ARG A 131 -1.70 -27.46 -25.82
N GLU A 132 -2.90 -27.63 -26.34
CA GLU A 132 -3.82 -26.51 -26.55
C GLU A 132 -4.20 -25.84 -25.22
N GLU A 133 -4.55 -26.65 -24.22
CA GLU A 133 -4.84 -26.18 -22.86
C GLU A 133 -3.61 -25.63 -22.16
N ALA A 134 -2.43 -26.19 -22.39
CA ALA A 134 -1.17 -25.68 -21.87
C ALA A 134 -0.88 -24.27 -22.42
N ILE A 135 -0.99 -24.06 -23.73
CA ILE A 135 -0.81 -22.75 -24.38
C ILE A 135 -1.82 -21.74 -23.80
N GLN A 136 -3.11 -22.11 -23.71
CA GLN A 136 -4.13 -21.22 -23.18
C GLN A 136 -3.82 -20.75 -21.75
N ASN A 137 -3.47 -21.68 -20.85
CA ASN A 137 -3.19 -21.34 -19.46
C ASN A 137 -1.84 -20.62 -19.30
N TYR A 138 -0.85 -20.95 -20.14
CA TYR A 138 0.44 -20.29 -20.15
C TYR A 138 0.32 -18.81 -20.57
N GLU A 139 -0.46 -18.51 -21.61
CA GLU A 139 -0.67 -17.13 -22.04
C GLU A 139 -1.42 -16.31 -20.97
N GLN A 140 -2.41 -16.90 -20.29
CA GLN A 140 -3.06 -16.24 -19.15
C GLN A 140 -2.10 -16.04 -17.97
N LEU A 141 -1.25 -17.04 -17.67
CA LEU A 141 -0.22 -16.92 -16.66
C LEU A 141 0.70 -15.73 -16.94
N ARG A 142 1.19 -15.58 -18.19
CA ARG A 142 2.09 -14.47 -18.55
C ARG A 142 1.45 -13.11 -18.27
N VAL A 143 0.20 -12.94 -18.67
CA VAL A 143 -0.54 -11.68 -18.50
C VAL A 143 -0.77 -11.39 -17.00
N GLU A 144 -1.31 -12.36 -16.27
CA GLU A 144 -1.64 -12.18 -14.84
C GLU A 144 -0.38 -12.04 -13.99
N TYR A 145 0.69 -12.76 -14.33
CA TYR A 145 1.97 -12.65 -13.65
C TYR A 145 2.63 -11.28 -13.90
N ALA A 146 2.62 -10.78 -15.13
CA ALA A 146 3.15 -9.45 -15.42
C ALA A 146 2.39 -8.35 -14.65
N ALA A 147 1.07 -8.45 -14.56
CA ALA A 147 0.26 -7.53 -13.76
C ALA A 147 0.56 -7.64 -12.26
N PHE A 148 0.70 -8.87 -11.75
CA PHE A 148 1.07 -9.13 -10.36
C PHE A 148 2.46 -8.56 -10.04
N GLN A 149 3.47 -8.86 -10.86
CA GLN A 149 4.83 -8.36 -10.72
C GLN A 149 4.86 -6.83 -10.74
N GLN A 150 4.24 -6.20 -11.74
CA GLN A 150 4.23 -4.75 -11.86
C GLN A 150 3.62 -4.08 -10.62
N LYS A 151 2.49 -4.60 -10.12
CA LYS A 151 1.84 -4.09 -8.92
C LYS A 151 2.74 -4.20 -7.70
N TYR A 152 3.35 -5.37 -7.49
CA TYR A 152 4.08 -5.68 -6.26
C TYR A 152 5.54 -5.25 -6.25
N SER A 153 6.13 -4.94 -7.41
CA SER A 153 7.37 -4.18 -7.53
C SER A 153 7.15 -2.69 -7.21
N ALA A 154 6.01 -2.12 -7.61
CA ALA A 154 5.70 -0.72 -7.32
C ALA A 154 5.22 -0.49 -5.88
N TYR A 155 4.52 -1.46 -5.29
CA TYR A 155 3.93 -1.40 -3.96
C TYR A 155 4.09 -2.73 -3.23
N GLN A 156 4.73 -2.72 -2.07
CA GLN A 156 4.89 -3.92 -1.23
C GLN A 156 4.00 -3.83 0.01
N PRO A 157 3.12 -4.82 0.29
CA PRO A 157 2.38 -4.89 1.53
C PRO A 157 3.34 -5.06 2.71
N TYR A 158 2.89 -4.66 3.90
CA TYR A 158 3.76 -4.67 5.09
C TYR A 158 4.41 -6.04 5.38
N ALA A 159 3.72 -7.13 5.03
CA ALA A 159 4.20 -8.49 5.25
C ALA A 159 5.50 -8.83 4.49
N VAL A 160 5.75 -8.22 3.32
CA VAL A 160 6.93 -8.53 2.48
C VAL A 160 7.81 -7.30 2.24
N ARG A 161 7.45 -6.14 2.79
CA ARG A 161 8.18 -4.90 2.57
C ARG A 161 9.63 -4.92 3.07
N GLY A 162 9.91 -5.72 4.10
CA GLY A 162 11.25 -5.87 4.67
C GLY A 162 12.09 -6.93 3.97
N ASP A 163 11.59 -7.53 2.89
CA ASP A 163 12.27 -8.60 2.18
C ASP A 163 13.08 -8.05 1.00
N ASP A 164 14.38 -7.95 1.20
CA ASP A 164 15.33 -7.44 0.20
C ASP A 164 15.43 -8.33 -1.06
N HIS A 165 14.98 -9.59 -0.98
CA HIS A 165 15.01 -10.53 -2.12
C HIS A 165 13.71 -10.53 -2.91
N PHE A 166 12.63 -9.94 -2.39
CA PHE A 166 11.30 -10.08 -2.97
C PHE A 166 11.23 -9.65 -4.44
N GLU A 167 11.82 -8.51 -4.80
CA GLU A 167 11.81 -8.02 -6.18
C GLU A 167 12.64 -8.92 -7.11
N ALA A 168 13.80 -9.39 -6.64
CA ALA A 168 14.65 -10.30 -7.40
C ALA A 168 13.97 -11.67 -7.63
N ASP A 169 13.26 -12.18 -6.64
CA ASP A 169 12.48 -13.42 -6.76
C ASP A 169 11.33 -13.27 -7.77
N LEU A 170 10.64 -12.12 -7.77
CA LEU A 170 9.62 -11.84 -8.78
C LEU A 170 10.24 -11.77 -10.18
N GLU A 171 11.40 -11.14 -10.33
CA GLU A 171 12.11 -11.10 -11.61
C GLU A 171 12.55 -12.49 -12.06
N GLN A 172 13.09 -13.31 -11.16
CA GLN A 172 13.49 -14.68 -11.46
C GLN A 172 12.30 -15.51 -11.99
N VAL A 173 11.14 -15.41 -11.34
CA VAL A 173 9.92 -16.10 -11.81
C VAL A 173 9.47 -15.55 -13.16
N ALA A 174 9.51 -14.23 -13.39
CA ALA A 174 9.19 -13.63 -14.68
C ALA A 174 10.06 -14.20 -15.81
N GLN A 175 11.37 -14.26 -15.57
CA GLN A 175 12.36 -14.80 -16.51
C GLN A 175 12.13 -16.30 -16.77
N THR A 176 11.79 -17.05 -15.71
CA THR A 176 11.48 -18.49 -15.84
C THR A 176 10.25 -18.69 -16.71
N ILE A 177 9.15 -17.99 -16.42
CA ILE A 177 7.90 -18.06 -17.21
C ILE A 177 8.17 -17.66 -18.66
N ALA A 178 8.92 -16.57 -18.90
CA ALA A 178 9.26 -16.13 -20.26
C ALA A 178 10.11 -17.16 -21.03
N GLY A 179 11.04 -17.83 -20.35
CA GLY A 179 11.92 -18.85 -20.93
C GLY A 179 11.18 -20.09 -21.45
N VAL A 180 10.01 -20.42 -20.87
CA VAL A 180 9.22 -21.59 -21.27
C VAL A 180 8.43 -21.37 -22.57
N ASN A 181 8.42 -20.15 -23.14
CA ASN A 181 7.52 -19.79 -24.24
C ASN A 181 7.61 -20.73 -25.44
N GLU A 182 8.82 -21.01 -25.91
CA GLU A 182 9.04 -21.89 -27.06
C GLU A 182 8.65 -23.35 -26.76
N GLU A 183 8.97 -23.83 -25.55
CA GLU A 183 8.67 -25.20 -25.11
C GLU A 183 7.16 -25.47 -25.07
N VAL A 184 6.37 -24.50 -24.57
CA VAL A 184 4.89 -24.62 -24.52
C VAL A 184 4.26 -24.56 -25.93
N HIS A 185 4.74 -23.68 -26.81
CA HIS A 185 4.11 -23.50 -28.12
C HIS A 185 4.47 -24.61 -29.09
N ASP A 186 5.76 -24.85 -29.30
CA ASP A 186 6.25 -25.68 -30.40
C ASP A 186 7.24 -26.77 -29.94
N GLY A 187 7.80 -26.66 -28.73
CA GLY A 187 8.84 -27.55 -28.19
C GLY A 187 8.33 -28.72 -27.35
N ASP A 188 9.14 -29.22 -26.43
CA ASP A 188 8.79 -30.37 -25.56
C ASP A 188 7.99 -29.92 -24.33
N LEU A 189 6.76 -30.42 -24.18
CA LEU A 189 5.90 -30.07 -23.03
C LEU A 189 6.40 -30.66 -21.70
N GLN A 190 7.14 -31.77 -21.74
CA GLN A 190 7.71 -32.36 -20.54
C GLN A 190 8.89 -31.52 -20.06
N GLN A 191 9.68 -30.98 -21.00
CA GLN A 191 10.67 -29.97 -20.67
C GLN A 191 10.01 -28.70 -20.13
N ALA A 192 8.93 -28.22 -20.77
CA ALA A 192 8.16 -27.07 -20.29
C ALA A 192 7.66 -27.25 -18.85
N HIS A 193 7.15 -28.44 -18.53
CA HIS A 193 6.70 -28.80 -17.19
C HIS A 193 7.84 -28.67 -16.18
N VAL A 194 9.01 -29.27 -16.46
CA VAL A 194 10.19 -29.21 -15.58
C VAL A 194 10.66 -27.76 -15.40
N SER A 195 10.72 -26.98 -16.48
CA SER A 195 11.08 -25.56 -16.43
C SER A 195 10.11 -24.76 -15.54
N LEU A 196 8.80 -24.99 -15.67
CA LEU A 196 7.80 -24.34 -14.81
C LEU A 196 7.87 -24.80 -13.35
N GLU A 197 8.23 -26.05 -13.06
CA GLU A 197 8.37 -26.52 -11.67
C GLU A 197 9.41 -25.73 -10.87
N ALA A 198 10.42 -25.14 -11.53
CA ALA A 198 11.43 -24.31 -10.91
C ALA A 198 10.86 -23.03 -10.23
N VAL A 199 9.65 -22.61 -10.61
CA VAL A 199 8.94 -21.48 -9.96
C VAL A 199 8.46 -21.84 -8.55
N ARG A 200 8.09 -23.11 -8.32
CA ARG A 200 7.52 -23.58 -7.04
C ARG A 200 8.41 -23.24 -5.83
N PRO A 201 9.72 -23.59 -5.79
CA PRO A 201 10.55 -23.28 -4.63
C PRO A 201 10.70 -21.78 -4.39
N VAL A 202 10.70 -20.94 -5.43
CA VAL A 202 10.79 -19.47 -5.29
C VAL A 202 9.55 -18.93 -4.58
N PHE A 203 8.35 -19.30 -5.04
CA PHE A 203 7.11 -18.92 -4.34
C PHE A 203 7.06 -19.43 -2.90
N GLN A 204 7.50 -20.67 -2.66
CA GLN A 204 7.55 -21.21 -1.31
C GLN A 204 8.48 -20.43 -0.39
N ASP A 205 9.60 -19.93 -0.90
CA ASP A 205 10.54 -19.14 -0.10
C ASP A 205 9.97 -17.77 0.24
N ILE A 206 9.36 -17.08 -0.73
CA ILE A 206 8.64 -15.81 -0.51
C ILE A 206 7.64 -15.92 0.65
N PHE A 207 6.88 -17.01 0.75
CA PHE A 207 5.87 -17.17 1.81
C PHE A 207 6.42 -17.63 3.16
N LYS A 208 7.69 -18.04 3.23
CA LYS A 208 8.34 -18.44 4.49
C LYS A 208 9.05 -17.27 5.18
N ARG A 209 9.51 -16.31 4.41
CA ARG A 209 10.14 -15.07 4.89
C ARG A 209 9.07 -14.12 5.45
#